data_AF-A0A2V6IPN0-F1
#
_entry.id   AF-A0A2V6IPN0-F1
#
_cell.length_a   1.000
_cell.length_b   1.000
_cell.length_c   1.000
_cell.angle_alpha   90.00
_cell.angle_beta   90.00
_cell.angle_gamma   90.00
#
_symmetry.space_group_name_H-M   'P 1'
#
loop_
_entity.id
_entity.type
_entity.pdbx_description
1 polymer ?
#
loop_
_entity_poly.entity_id
_entity_poly.type
_entity_poly.pdbx_seq_one_letter_code
_entity_poly.pdbx_strand_id
1 'polypeptide(L)'
;MKILMPLITILFATLIATPSFAQTTSTSPAGASSSSAAQPAASGGQPNQQEMMKQMMEMSKLNENHKLLSSLDGNWNYTIKFWMNPDPNAKPQESKGTATRKSVMGGRYVMMDVSGKMQMPGEDGKMKDVQFKGMGLEGYDNVKKKFIGSWIDNMGTGIQFSEGTYDPATKTFTYTSEMEMVPGMKSQVREVLKVADNNHMMLEWYENQGGQEKKTMEINYTRAGKK
;
A
#
# COMPACT_ATOMS: atom_id res chain seq x y z
N MET A 1 42.92 -27.07 -46.96
CA MET A 1 42.43 -25.69 -46.72
C MET A 1 41.04 -25.59 -47.33
N LYS A 2 40.07 -25.04 -46.58
CA LYS A 2 38.61 -25.15 -46.75
C LYS A 2 38.06 -26.52 -46.33
N ILE A 3 37.62 -26.57 -45.07
CA ILE A 3 37.23 -27.78 -44.35
C ILE A 3 35.75 -28.11 -44.63
N LEU A 4 35.58 -29.33 -45.16
CA LEU A 4 34.52 -30.35 -45.01
C LEU A 4 33.09 -29.87 -44.65
N MET A 5 32.02 -30.06 -45.43
CA MET A 5 31.44 -31.29 -46.06
C MET A 5 30.86 -32.28 -45.00
N PRO A 6 29.96 -33.23 -45.37
CA PRO A 6 28.49 -33.13 -45.42
C PRO A 6 27.79 -34.14 -44.46
N LEU A 7 26.46 -34.09 -44.27
CA LEU A 7 25.58 -35.27 -44.43
C LEU A 7 24.09 -34.96 -44.16
N ILE A 8 23.29 -35.29 -45.16
CA ILE A 8 21.86 -35.62 -45.17
C ILE A 8 21.79 -37.09 -44.65
N THR A 9 20.86 -37.65 -43.87
CA THR A 9 19.40 -37.88 -44.09
C THR A 9 18.89 -38.84 -42.98
N ILE A 10 17.55 -38.84 -42.72
CA ILE A 10 16.68 -40.00 -42.32
C ILE A 10 16.81 -40.50 -40.85
N LEU A 11 15.78 -40.77 -40.02
CA LEU A 11 14.32 -40.90 -40.16
C LEU A 11 13.65 -40.79 -38.76
N PHE A 12 12.38 -40.38 -38.77
CA PHE A 12 11.26 -40.61 -37.83
C PHE A 12 11.50 -41.41 -36.52
N ALA A 13 10.98 -40.87 -35.41
CA ALA A 13 9.73 -41.36 -34.84
C ALA A 13 9.16 -40.39 -33.78
N THR A 14 7.88 -40.11 -33.99
CA THR A 14 6.86 -39.61 -33.06
C THR A 14 6.99 -40.13 -31.62
N LEU A 15 6.65 -39.32 -30.60
CA LEU A 15 5.29 -39.21 -30.01
C LEU A 15 5.35 -38.54 -28.62
N ILE A 16 4.56 -37.47 -28.45
CA ILE A 16 3.77 -37.02 -27.28
C ILE A 16 4.34 -37.26 -25.87
N ALA A 17 4.58 -36.17 -25.13
CA ALA A 17 3.82 -35.80 -23.92
C ALA A 17 4.49 -34.62 -23.20
N THR A 18 3.66 -33.73 -22.67
CA THR A 18 4.01 -32.50 -21.93
C THR A 18 4.80 -32.77 -20.65
N PRO A 19 5.68 -31.83 -20.22
CA PRO A 19 6.01 -31.71 -18.82
C PRO A 19 5.45 -30.43 -18.21
N SER A 20 4.66 -30.65 -17.16
CA SER A 20 4.46 -29.73 -16.04
C SER A 20 5.82 -29.23 -15.53
N PHE A 21 6.00 -27.91 -15.36
CA PHE A 21 7.25 -27.38 -14.84
C PHE A 21 7.33 -27.54 -13.32
N ALA A 22 8.45 -28.13 -12.92
CA ALA A 22 8.78 -28.65 -11.59
C ALA A 22 9.02 -27.56 -10.54
N GLN A 23 8.58 -27.87 -9.32
CA GLN A 23 9.11 -27.36 -8.07
C GLN A 23 10.32 -28.23 -7.70
N THR A 24 11.54 -27.71 -7.79
CA THR A 24 12.75 -28.46 -7.40
C THR A 24 12.98 -28.34 -5.91
N THR A 25 12.65 -29.41 -5.18
CA THR A 25 13.30 -29.74 -3.90
C THR A 25 14.66 -30.36 -4.21
N SER A 26 15.74 -29.78 -3.70
CA SER A 26 17.07 -30.39 -3.73
C SER A 26 17.41 -30.92 -2.34
N THR A 27 17.57 -32.24 -2.27
CA THR A 27 18.03 -32.99 -1.10
C THR A 27 19.56 -33.05 -1.12
N SER A 28 20.15 -32.86 0.05
CA SER A 28 21.59 -32.89 0.36
C SER A 28 22.18 -34.31 0.34
N PRO A 29 23.49 -34.48 0.10
CA PRO A 29 24.27 -35.54 0.73
C PRO A 29 25.41 -34.97 1.61
N ALA A 30 25.58 -35.60 2.77
CA ALA A 30 26.62 -35.31 3.75
C ALA A 30 28.01 -35.80 3.32
N GLY A 31 29.06 -35.08 3.74
CA GLY A 31 30.45 -35.50 3.68
C GLY A 31 31.34 -34.54 4.48
N ALA A 32 31.86 -35.02 5.62
CA ALA A 32 32.63 -34.25 6.58
C ALA A 32 34.07 -33.96 6.12
N SER A 33 34.63 -32.80 6.51
CA SER A 33 36.06 -32.58 6.72
C SER A 33 36.26 -31.36 7.63
N SER A 34 36.89 -31.61 8.78
CA SER A 34 37.25 -30.64 9.81
C SER A 34 38.43 -29.77 9.35
N SER A 35 38.30 -28.45 9.50
CA SER A 35 39.46 -27.58 9.71
C SER A 35 39.11 -26.46 10.67
N SER A 36 39.89 -26.38 11.75
CA SER A 36 39.91 -25.30 12.72
C SER A 36 40.35 -24.02 12.01
N ALA A 37 39.47 -23.02 11.96
CA ALA A 37 39.81 -21.66 11.60
C ALA A 37 39.28 -20.74 12.70
N ALA A 38 40.22 -19.97 13.27
CA ALA A 38 40.05 -19.08 14.40
C ALA A 38 38.85 -18.14 14.21
N GLN A 39 38.08 -17.99 15.29
CA GLN A 39 37.02 -17.00 15.41
C GLN A 39 37.57 -15.59 15.14
N PRO A 40 37.06 -14.85 14.14
CA PRO A 40 37.43 -13.46 13.97
C PRO A 40 37.03 -12.70 15.23
N ALA A 41 38.01 -12.02 15.83
CA ALA A 41 37.81 -11.10 16.94
C ALA A 41 36.75 -10.07 16.55
N ALA A 42 35.72 -9.91 17.38
CA ALA A 42 34.70 -8.89 17.23
C ALA A 42 35.34 -7.50 17.38
N SER A 43 35.54 -6.82 16.25
CA SER A 43 35.87 -5.39 16.19
C SER A 43 34.62 -4.60 15.81
N GLY A 44 34.14 -3.75 16.73
CA GLY A 44 33.28 -2.60 16.40
C GLY A 44 31.80 -2.70 16.79
N GLY A 45 31.47 -2.16 17.97
CA GLY A 45 30.30 -1.29 18.15
C GLY A 45 28.87 -1.84 17.98
N GLN A 46 28.63 -3.15 17.90
CA GLN A 46 27.26 -3.65 18.00
C GLN A 46 26.72 -3.41 19.41
N PRO A 47 25.51 -2.83 19.58
CA PRO A 47 24.90 -2.72 20.89
C PRO A 47 24.85 -4.11 21.52
N ASN A 48 25.22 -4.23 22.79
CA ASN A 48 25.11 -5.51 23.48
C ASN A 48 23.66 -6.01 23.41
N GLN A 49 23.45 -7.33 23.47
CA GLN A 49 22.13 -7.92 23.27
C GLN A 49 21.06 -7.35 24.22
N GLN A 50 21.45 -6.95 25.43
CA GLN A 50 20.57 -6.34 26.42
C GLN A 50 20.08 -4.96 25.98
N GLU A 51 20.96 -4.12 25.43
CA GLU A 51 20.60 -2.80 24.91
C GLU A 51 19.69 -2.92 23.67
N MET A 52 19.96 -3.88 22.77
CA MET A 52 19.06 -4.15 21.65
C MET A 52 17.66 -4.58 22.12
N MET A 53 17.59 -5.47 23.12
CA MET A 53 16.31 -5.93 23.67
C MET A 53 15.54 -4.79 24.33
N LYS A 54 16.24 -3.92 25.07
CA LYS A 54 15.65 -2.71 25.68
C LYS A 54 15.12 -1.77 24.62
N GLN A 55 15.89 -1.48 23.57
CA GLN A 55 15.46 -0.62 22.47
C GLN A 55 14.24 -1.21 21.73
N MET A 56 14.25 -2.52 21.44
CA MET A 56 13.11 -3.20 20.83
C MET A 56 11.85 -3.09 21.69
N MET A 57 11.99 -3.27 23.02
CA MET A 57 10.88 -3.12 23.95
C MET A 57 10.33 -1.69 23.95
N GLU A 58 11.20 -0.68 24.01
CA GLU A 58 10.77 0.73 23.93
C GLU A 58 10.08 1.06 22.61
N MET A 59 10.63 0.63 21.48
CA MET A 59 10.02 0.83 20.15
C MET A 59 8.70 0.07 19.98
N SER A 60 8.44 -0.95 20.78
CA SER A 60 7.17 -1.67 20.77
C SER A 60 6.04 -0.97 21.54
N LYS A 61 6.33 0.09 22.30
CA LYS A 61 5.33 0.80 23.12
C LYS A 61 4.49 1.75 22.27
N LEU A 62 3.20 1.81 22.59
CA LEU A 62 2.29 2.83 22.05
C LEU A 62 2.67 4.21 22.59
N ASN A 63 2.41 5.24 21.80
CA ASN A 63 2.63 6.65 22.16
C ASN A 63 1.48 7.53 21.63
N GLU A 64 1.62 8.85 21.75
CA GLU A 64 0.59 9.80 21.34
C GLU A 64 0.22 9.72 19.85
N ASN A 65 1.12 9.30 18.96
CA ASN A 65 0.81 9.14 17.54
C ASN A 65 -0.15 7.96 17.28
N HIS A 66 -0.03 6.89 18.07
CA HIS A 66 -0.99 5.78 18.02
C HIS A 66 -2.36 6.22 18.53
N LYS A 67 -2.39 6.96 19.65
CA LYS A 67 -3.62 7.53 20.20
C LYS A 67 -4.29 8.50 19.23
N LEU A 68 -3.50 9.28 18.49
CA LEU A 68 -3.98 10.19 17.47
C LEU A 68 -4.76 9.46 16.38
N LEU A 69 -4.23 8.35 15.85
CA LEU A 69 -4.96 7.51 14.87
C LEU A 69 -6.25 6.95 15.48
N SER A 70 -6.18 6.37 16.67
CA SER A 70 -7.33 5.82 17.39
C SER A 70 -8.40 6.85 17.74
N SER A 71 -8.02 8.14 17.87
CA SER A 71 -8.99 9.22 18.14
C SER A 71 -10.01 9.41 17.02
N LEU A 72 -9.68 8.94 15.81
CA LEU A 72 -10.52 9.00 14.62
C LEU A 72 -11.43 7.75 14.47
N ASP A 73 -11.38 6.82 15.43
CA ASP A 73 -12.23 5.62 15.44
C ASP A 73 -13.71 5.98 15.45
N GLY A 74 -14.49 5.32 14.62
CA GLY A 74 -15.92 5.53 14.55
C GLY A 74 -16.51 5.21 13.20
N ASN A 75 -17.81 5.46 13.10
CA ASN A 75 -18.53 5.37 11.84
C ASN A 75 -18.62 6.77 11.24
N TRP A 76 -18.41 6.85 9.94
CA TRP A 76 -18.35 8.09 9.17
C TRP A 76 -19.24 7.95 7.94
N ASN A 77 -19.97 8.99 7.62
CA ASN A 77 -20.52 9.20 6.29
C ASN A 77 -19.52 10.04 5.51
N TYR A 78 -19.44 9.85 4.19
CA TYR A 78 -18.65 10.71 3.34
C TYR A 78 -19.37 11.13 2.07
N THR A 79 -18.99 12.31 1.57
CA THR A 79 -19.24 12.75 0.20
C THR A 79 -17.90 12.89 -0.48
N ILE A 80 -17.77 12.29 -1.66
CA ILE A 80 -16.54 12.24 -2.44
C ILE A 80 -16.73 12.97 -3.76
N LYS A 81 -15.72 13.73 -4.16
CA LYS A 81 -15.60 14.42 -5.44
C LYS A 81 -14.39 13.84 -6.17
N PHE A 82 -14.59 13.46 -7.42
CA PHE A 82 -13.54 13.01 -8.32
C PHE A 82 -13.52 13.86 -9.59
N TRP A 83 -12.32 14.26 -10.01
CA TRP A 83 -12.12 14.99 -11.26
C TRP A 83 -11.51 14.02 -12.28
N MET A 84 -12.29 13.64 -13.29
CA MET A 84 -11.76 12.89 -14.43
C MET A 84 -11.08 13.87 -15.39
N ASN A 85 -9.77 13.72 -15.53
CA ASN A 85 -8.92 14.47 -16.45
C ASN A 85 -9.28 14.22 -17.94
N PRO A 86 -8.91 15.11 -18.89
CA PRO A 86 -7.88 16.16 -18.78
C PRO A 86 -8.38 17.60 -18.59
N ASP A 87 -9.70 17.84 -18.57
CA ASP A 87 -10.23 19.21 -18.47
C ASP A 87 -10.19 19.73 -17.03
N PRO A 88 -9.35 20.74 -16.70
CA PRO A 88 -9.28 21.32 -15.36
C PRO A 88 -10.55 22.07 -14.95
N ASN A 89 -11.46 22.38 -15.88
CA ASN A 89 -12.71 23.09 -15.63
C ASN A 89 -13.93 22.17 -15.55
N ALA A 90 -13.76 20.85 -15.75
CA ALA A 90 -14.85 19.90 -15.64
C ALA A 90 -15.41 19.88 -14.21
N LYS A 91 -16.74 19.79 -14.10
CA LYS A 91 -17.40 19.59 -12.80
C LYS A 91 -16.99 18.22 -12.24
N PRO A 92 -16.69 18.12 -10.93
CA PRO A 92 -16.40 16.84 -10.33
C PRO A 92 -17.61 15.91 -10.40
N GLN A 93 -17.35 14.62 -10.55
CA GLN A 93 -18.34 13.61 -10.25
C GLN A 93 -18.45 13.46 -8.74
N GLU A 94 -19.68 13.40 -8.24
CA GLU A 94 -19.96 13.28 -6.81
C GLU A 94 -20.57 11.94 -6.48
N SER A 95 -20.14 11.37 -5.35
CA SER A 95 -20.78 10.20 -4.76
C SER A 95 -20.77 10.26 -3.23
N LYS A 96 -21.49 9.32 -2.61
CA LYS A 96 -21.59 9.17 -1.16
C LYS A 96 -21.32 7.74 -0.73
N GLY A 97 -20.88 7.60 0.51
CA GLY A 97 -20.70 6.32 1.13
C GLY A 97 -20.48 6.41 2.62
N THR A 98 -20.02 5.31 3.20
CA THR A 98 -19.74 5.16 4.62
C THR A 98 -18.34 4.59 4.80
N ALA A 99 -17.69 5.02 5.88
CA ALA A 99 -16.43 4.47 6.34
C ALA A 99 -16.54 4.09 7.82
N THR A 100 -15.93 2.97 8.22
CA THR A 100 -15.77 2.59 9.61
C THR A 100 -14.28 2.54 9.91
N ARG A 101 -13.85 3.21 10.97
CA ARG A 101 -12.48 3.17 11.48
C ARG A 101 -12.48 2.52 12.86
N LYS A 102 -11.59 1.55 13.07
CA LYS A 102 -11.50 0.80 14.32
C LYS A 102 -10.06 0.46 14.67
N SER A 103 -9.65 0.82 15.87
CA SER A 103 -8.38 0.37 16.45
C SER A 103 -8.38 -1.15 16.62
N VAL A 104 -7.29 -1.77 16.18
CA VAL A 104 -7.05 -3.21 16.25
C VAL A 104 -5.71 -3.50 16.92
N MET A 105 -5.47 -4.77 17.27
CA MET A 105 -4.22 -5.21 17.89
C MET A 105 -3.83 -4.41 19.14
N GLY A 106 -4.82 -4.07 19.96
CA GLY A 106 -4.61 -3.30 21.19
C GLY A 106 -4.26 -1.82 20.97
N GLY A 107 -4.69 -1.22 19.86
CA GLY A 107 -4.43 0.20 19.54
C GLY A 107 -3.15 0.45 18.74
N ARG A 108 -2.55 -0.62 18.18
CA ARG A 108 -1.33 -0.52 17.37
C ARG A 108 -1.60 -0.05 15.94
N TYR A 109 -2.77 -0.43 15.42
CA TYR A 109 -3.19 -0.10 14.07
C TYR A 109 -4.66 0.30 14.07
N VAL A 110 -5.08 0.99 13.03
CA VAL A 110 -6.48 1.28 12.74
C VAL A 110 -6.84 0.61 11.43
N MET A 111 -7.89 -0.22 11.46
CA MET A 111 -8.50 -0.80 10.27
C MET A 111 -9.63 0.12 9.81
N MET A 112 -9.68 0.39 8.51
CA MET A 112 -10.71 1.19 7.87
C MET A 112 -11.45 0.34 6.84
N ASP A 113 -12.78 0.29 6.92
CA ASP A 113 -13.65 -0.33 5.93
C ASP A 113 -14.46 0.76 5.22
N VAL A 114 -14.47 0.75 3.90
CA VAL A 114 -15.16 1.74 3.08
C VAL A 114 -16.16 1.07 2.16
N SER A 115 -17.35 1.67 2.07
CA SER A 115 -18.42 1.25 1.18
C SER A 115 -19.04 2.47 0.52
N GLY A 116 -19.27 2.41 -0.78
CA GLY A 116 -19.91 3.51 -1.50
C GLY A 116 -20.41 3.06 -2.86
N LYS A 117 -20.89 3.99 -3.67
CA LYS A 117 -21.13 3.75 -5.08
C LYS A 117 -20.21 4.63 -5.90
N MET A 118 -19.90 4.24 -7.12
CA MET A 118 -19.18 5.09 -8.05
C MET A 118 -19.81 4.94 -9.42
N GLN A 119 -19.92 6.03 -10.17
CA GLN A 119 -20.31 5.96 -11.56
C GLN A 119 -19.07 5.77 -12.41
N MET A 120 -19.09 4.74 -13.25
CA MET A 120 -18.00 4.44 -14.17
C MET A 120 -18.53 4.13 -15.56
N PRO A 121 -17.77 4.43 -16.63
CA PRO A 121 -18.15 4.03 -17.97
C PRO A 121 -18.14 2.50 -18.07
N GLY A 122 -19.27 1.92 -18.49
CA GLY A 122 -19.35 0.52 -18.89
C GLY A 122 -18.73 0.26 -20.25
N GLU A 123 -18.71 -1.00 -20.68
CA GLU A 123 -18.21 -1.42 -22.00
C GLU A 123 -18.94 -0.72 -23.16
N ASP A 124 -20.19 -0.31 -22.94
CA ASP A 124 -21.03 0.44 -23.87
C ASP A 124 -20.79 1.96 -23.83
N GLY A 125 -19.80 2.42 -23.07
CA GLY A 125 -19.47 3.84 -22.86
C GLY A 125 -20.48 4.59 -21.99
N LYS A 126 -21.52 3.93 -21.48
CA LYS A 126 -22.54 4.55 -20.61
C LYS A 126 -22.12 4.47 -19.16
N MET A 127 -22.37 5.53 -18.40
CA MET A 127 -22.12 5.53 -16.96
C MET A 127 -23.04 4.53 -16.26
N LYS A 128 -22.45 3.67 -15.43
CA LYS A 128 -23.16 2.67 -14.61
C LYS A 128 -22.73 2.83 -13.16
N ASP A 129 -23.69 2.65 -12.26
CA ASP A 129 -23.41 2.57 -10.83
C ASP A 129 -22.69 1.25 -10.53
N VAL A 130 -21.51 1.36 -9.95
CA VAL A 130 -20.71 0.23 -9.47
C VAL A 130 -20.58 0.33 -7.96
N GLN A 131 -20.71 -0.80 -7.27
CA GLN A 131 -20.51 -0.87 -5.83
C GLN A 131 -19.01 -0.76 -5.54
N PHE A 132 -18.62 0.25 -4.78
CA PHE A 132 -17.25 0.42 -4.31
C PHE A 132 -17.07 -0.22 -2.93
N LYS A 133 -15.94 -0.91 -2.75
CA LYS A 133 -15.46 -1.46 -1.48
C LYS A 133 -13.96 -1.24 -1.38
N GLY A 134 -13.53 -0.67 -0.25
CA GLY A 134 -12.12 -0.45 0.04
C GLY A 134 -11.80 -0.80 1.48
N MET A 135 -10.54 -1.14 1.74
CA MET A 135 -10.02 -1.41 3.07
C MET A 135 -8.66 -0.75 3.25
N GLY A 136 -8.48 -0.10 4.41
CA GLY A 136 -7.24 0.52 4.82
C GLY A 136 -6.70 -0.09 6.12
N LEU A 137 -5.38 -0.12 6.26
CA LEU A 137 -4.69 -0.37 7.52
C LEU A 137 -3.70 0.77 7.76
N GLU A 138 -3.84 1.45 8.88
CA GLU A 138 -2.99 2.58 9.26
C GLU A 138 -2.28 2.29 10.58
N GLY A 139 -1.09 2.87 10.77
CA GLY A 139 -0.32 2.74 12.00
C GLY A 139 0.73 3.84 12.15
N TYR A 140 1.45 3.79 13.26
CA TYR A 140 2.65 4.59 13.47
C TYR A 140 3.85 3.69 13.76
N ASP A 141 4.88 3.79 12.93
CA ASP A 141 6.11 3.04 13.09
C ASP A 141 7.07 3.85 13.97
N ASN A 142 7.35 3.37 15.19
CA ASN A 142 8.27 4.02 16.13
C ASN A 142 9.73 4.00 15.66
N VAL A 143 10.12 3.01 14.86
CA VAL A 143 11.47 2.89 14.31
C VAL A 143 11.66 3.93 13.21
N LYS A 144 10.73 3.98 12.25
CA LYS A 144 10.75 4.96 11.15
C LYS A 144 10.35 6.36 11.58
N LYS A 145 9.63 6.49 12.71
CA LYS A 145 8.97 7.71 13.18
C LYS A 145 8.02 8.30 12.14
N LYS A 146 7.29 7.42 11.45
CA LYS A 146 6.36 7.76 10.37
C LYS A 146 4.99 7.15 10.63
N PHE A 147 3.96 7.86 10.19
CA PHE A 147 2.68 7.21 9.96
C PHE A 147 2.82 6.30 8.74
N ILE A 148 2.20 5.14 8.78
CA ILE A 148 2.23 4.17 7.69
C ILE A 148 0.80 3.80 7.33
N GLY A 149 0.57 3.54 6.05
CA GLY A 149 -0.73 3.14 5.51
C GLY A 149 -0.58 2.07 4.45
N SER A 150 -1.60 1.21 4.35
CA SER A 150 -1.82 0.37 3.18
C SER A 150 -3.28 0.40 2.78
N TRP A 151 -3.55 0.32 1.48
CA TRP A 151 -4.91 0.36 0.93
C TRP A 151 -5.11 -0.71 -0.14
N ILE A 152 -6.32 -1.28 -0.16
CA ILE A 152 -6.84 -2.17 -1.19
C ILE A 152 -8.29 -1.81 -1.50
N ASP A 153 -8.75 -2.10 -2.71
CA ASP A 153 -10.16 -1.95 -3.10
C ASP A 153 -10.54 -2.95 -4.20
N ASN A 154 -11.81 -2.93 -4.59
CA ASN A 154 -12.34 -3.78 -5.65
C ASN A 154 -12.22 -3.17 -7.06
N MET A 155 -11.41 -2.13 -7.22
CA MET A 155 -11.16 -1.45 -8.50
C MET A 155 -9.80 -1.81 -9.10
N GLY A 156 -8.88 -2.34 -8.30
CA GLY A 156 -7.59 -2.86 -8.74
C GLY A 156 -7.20 -4.15 -8.01
N THR A 157 -6.00 -4.64 -8.33
CA THR A 157 -5.40 -5.82 -7.67
C THR A 157 -4.10 -5.47 -6.93
N GLY A 158 -3.66 -4.22 -7.02
CA GLY A 158 -2.48 -3.73 -6.31
C GLY A 158 -2.77 -3.42 -4.85
N ILE A 159 -1.72 -3.46 -4.03
CA ILE A 159 -1.73 -2.94 -2.66
C ILE A 159 -0.96 -1.62 -2.69
N GLN A 160 -1.64 -0.53 -2.34
CA GLN A 160 -0.96 0.75 -2.15
C GLN A 160 -0.30 0.76 -0.78
N PHE A 161 0.90 1.32 -0.70
CA PHE A 161 1.56 1.64 0.56
C PHE A 161 1.86 3.13 0.62
N SER A 162 1.69 3.71 1.81
CA SER A 162 1.97 5.12 2.05
C SER A 162 2.75 5.32 3.34
N GLU A 163 3.56 6.36 3.36
CA GLU A 163 4.22 6.85 4.56
C GLU A 163 3.88 8.32 4.75
N GLY A 164 3.77 8.76 5.99
CA GLY A 164 3.28 10.10 6.29
C GLY A 164 3.81 10.72 7.57
N THR A 165 3.44 11.98 7.72
CA THR A 165 3.75 12.85 8.86
C THR A 165 2.49 13.54 9.35
N TYR A 166 2.53 14.02 10.59
CA TYR A 166 1.45 14.81 11.17
C TYR A 166 1.97 16.17 11.61
N ASP A 167 1.26 17.23 11.22
CA ASP A 167 1.46 18.58 11.71
C ASP A 167 0.39 18.93 12.76
N PRO A 168 0.76 19.08 14.05
CA PRO A 168 -0.20 19.42 15.10
C PRO A 168 -0.74 20.85 15.00
N ALA A 169 -0.03 21.79 14.36
CA ALA A 169 -0.48 23.18 14.23
C ALA A 169 -1.70 23.29 13.30
N THR A 170 -1.70 22.49 12.24
CA THR A 170 -2.78 22.44 11.24
C THR A 170 -3.67 21.20 11.38
N LYS A 171 -3.40 20.33 12.36
CA LYS A 171 -4.06 19.03 12.56
C LYS A 171 -4.15 18.19 11.29
N THR A 172 -3.04 18.15 10.55
CA THR A 172 -3.01 17.60 9.20
C THR A 172 -2.06 16.42 9.11
N PHE A 173 -2.56 15.27 8.65
CA PHE A 173 -1.71 14.20 8.15
C PHE A 173 -1.38 14.44 6.69
N THR A 174 -0.14 14.18 6.31
CA THR A 174 0.30 14.16 4.91
C THR A 174 0.96 12.84 4.64
N TYR A 175 0.39 12.06 3.72
CA TYR A 175 0.95 10.79 3.25
C TYR A 175 1.45 10.93 1.83
N THR A 176 2.51 10.21 1.50
CA THR A 176 3.05 10.09 0.15
C THR A 176 3.10 8.62 -0.25
N SER A 177 2.80 8.34 -1.51
CA SER A 177 2.88 7.01 -2.10
C SER A 177 3.24 7.07 -3.57
N GLU A 178 3.74 5.98 -4.13
CA GLU A 178 3.90 5.79 -5.56
C GLU A 178 2.87 4.77 -6.03
N MET A 179 2.16 5.11 -7.11
CA MET A 179 1.18 4.23 -7.74
C MET A 179 1.54 3.96 -9.18
N GLU A 180 1.21 2.77 -9.67
CA GLU A 180 1.35 2.39 -11.07
C GLU A 180 0.01 1.85 -11.57
N MET A 181 -0.89 2.76 -11.91
CA MET A 181 -2.25 2.43 -12.37
C MET A 181 -2.25 1.90 -13.82
N VAL A 182 -1.22 2.27 -14.59
CA VAL A 182 -0.97 1.79 -15.96
C VAL A 182 0.45 1.22 -15.99
N PRO A 183 0.67 0.03 -16.57
CA PRO A 183 2.00 -0.57 -16.63
C PRO A 183 3.04 0.38 -17.23
N GLY A 184 4.16 0.56 -16.51
CA GLY A 184 5.25 1.46 -16.85
C GLY A 184 5.02 2.93 -16.48
N MET A 185 3.84 3.32 -15.99
CA MET A 185 3.50 4.71 -15.66
C MET A 185 3.33 4.91 -14.15
N LYS A 186 4.46 5.16 -13.50
CA LYS A 186 4.50 5.50 -12.08
C LYS A 186 4.09 6.95 -11.86
N SER A 187 3.20 7.17 -10.91
CA SER A 187 2.72 8.49 -10.48
C SER A 187 2.94 8.65 -8.99
N GLN A 188 3.55 9.75 -8.60
CA GLN A 188 3.66 10.15 -7.20
C GLN A 188 2.32 10.70 -6.74
N VAL A 189 1.90 10.30 -5.56
CA VAL A 189 0.63 10.67 -4.94
C VAL A 189 0.91 11.30 -3.59
N ARG A 190 0.17 12.37 -3.29
CA ARG A 190 0.12 12.99 -1.97
C ARG A 190 -1.31 13.04 -1.47
N GLU A 191 -1.54 12.46 -0.30
CA GLU A 191 -2.79 12.52 0.42
C GLU A 191 -2.66 13.47 1.60
N VAL A 192 -3.66 14.33 1.80
CA VAL A 192 -3.73 15.30 2.89
C VAL A 192 -5.03 15.09 3.64
N LEU A 193 -4.96 14.57 4.87
CA LEU A 193 -6.10 14.40 5.75
C LEU A 193 -6.08 15.48 6.84
N LYS A 194 -7.00 16.43 6.73
CA LYS A 194 -7.20 17.52 7.70
C LYS A 194 -8.29 17.12 8.69
N VAL A 195 -7.95 17.08 9.98
CA VAL A 195 -8.91 16.83 11.07
C VAL A 195 -9.41 18.17 11.58
N ALA A 196 -10.52 18.64 11.02
CA ALA A 196 -11.11 19.92 11.38
C ALA A 196 -11.58 19.91 12.84
N ASP A 197 -12.33 18.87 13.22
CA ASP A 197 -12.79 18.61 14.58
C ASP A 197 -13.13 17.12 14.77
N ASN A 198 -13.69 16.74 15.93
CA ASN A 198 -14.01 15.35 16.28
C ASN A 198 -15.08 14.69 15.39
N ASN A 199 -15.81 15.49 14.62
CA ASN A 199 -16.93 15.08 13.78
C ASN A 199 -16.71 15.36 12.30
N HIS A 200 -15.64 16.05 11.91
CA HIS A 200 -15.39 16.46 10.53
C HIS A 200 -13.92 16.26 10.13
N MET A 201 -13.73 15.58 9.00
CA MET A 201 -12.42 15.43 8.36
C MET A 201 -12.54 15.71 6.86
N MET A 202 -11.46 16.21 6.27
CA MET A 202 -11.34 16.40 4.84
C MET A 202 -10.09 15.70 4.34
N LEU A 203 -10.24 14.84 3.34
CA LEU A 203 -9.13 14.23 2.62
C LEU A 203 -9.03 14.90 1.25
N GLU A 204 -7.83 15.34 0.89
CA GLU A 204 -7.49 15.80 -0.45
C GLU A 204 -6.43 14.87 -1.04
N TRP A 205 -6.54 14.58 -2.32
CA TRP A 205 -5.64 13.68 -3.01
C TRP A 205 -5.09 14.34 -4.27
N TYR A 206 -3.76 14.34 -4.36
CA TYR A 206 -3.01 14.98 -5.41
C TYR A 206 -2.19 13.94 -6.17
N GLU A 207 -2.30 13.95 -7.48
CA GLU A 207 -1.50 13.12 -8.38
C GLU A 207 -0.50 13.98 -9.14
N ASN A 208 0.74 13.53 -9.23
CA ASN A 208 1.73 14.14 -10.09
C ASN A 208 1.48 13.74 -11.54
N GLN A 209 1.24 14.73 -12.39
CA GLN A 209 0.99 14.56 -13.81
C GLN A 209 1.96 15.46 -14.58
N GLY A 210 2.99 14.86 -15.17
CA GLY A 210 4.00 15.59 -15.94
C GLY A 210 4.80 16.60 -15.10
N GLY A 211 5.05 16.28 -13.82
CA GLY A 211 5.83 17.12 -12.91
C GLY A 211 5.01 18.13 -12.09
N GLN A 212 3.69 18.19 -12.30
CA GLN A 212 2.80 19.07 -11.54
C GLN A 212 1.77 18.25 -10.76
N GLU A 213 1.58 18.60 -9.48
CA GLU A 213 0.51 18.03 -8.68
C GLU A 213 -0.85 18.62 -9.09
N LYS A 214 -1.82 17.75 -9.32
CA LYS A 214 -3.22 18.13 -9.52
C LYS A 214 -4.11 17.43 -8.51
N LYS A 215 -5.04 18.17 -7.91
CA LYS A 215 -6.07 17.58 -7.05
C LYS A 215 -7.04 16.77 -7.92
N THR A 216 -7.08 15.46 -7.72
CA THR A 216 -7.95 14.54 -8.49
C THR A 216 -9.08 13.97 -7.65
N MET A 217 -8.96 14.03 -6.31
CA MET A 217 -10.00 13.59 -5.38
C MET A 217 -10.08 14.46 -4.13
N GLU A 218 -11.30 14.63 -3.63
CA GLU A 218 -11.59 15.28 -2.35
C GLU A 218 -12.72 14.52 -1.64
N ILE A 219 -12.54 14.22 -0.36
CA ILE A 219 -13.52 13.52 0.46
C ILE A 219 -13.82 14.35 1.69
N ASN A 220 -15.10 14.60 1.94
CA ASN A 220 -15.57 15.21 3.17
C ASN A 220 -16.25 14.15 4.02
N TYR A 221 -15.71 13.92 5.22
CA TYR A 221 -16.24 12.98 6.19
C TYR A 221 -17.01 13.72 7.28
N THR A 222 -18.15 13.15 7.66
CA THR A 222 -18.93 13.56 8.83
C THR A 222 -19.21 12.34 9.69
N ARG A 223 -18.94 12.44 10.99
CA ARG A 223 -19.20 11.32 11.91
C ARG A 223 -20.67 10.93 11.85
N ALA A 224 -20.95 9.65 11.67
CA ALA A 224 -22.32 9.15 11.70
C ALA A 224 -22.84 9.30 13.14
N GLY A 225 -23.98 9.98 13.29
CA GLY A 225 -24.67 10.06 14.58
C GLY A 225 -24.97 8.67 15.13
N LYS A 226 -25.07 8.56 16.46
CA LYS A 226 -25.58 7.32 17.08
C LYS A 226 -26.99 7.09 16.53
N LYS A 227 -27.19 5.97 15.84
CA LYS A 227 -28.54 5.46 15.56
C LYS A 227 -29.16 4.95 16.85
#